data_AF-A0A419WB85-F1
#
_entry.id   AF-A0A419WB85-F1
#
_cell.length_a   1.000
_cell.length_b   1.000
_cell.length_c   1.000
_cell.angle_alpha   90.00
_cell.angle_beta   90.00
_cell.angle_gamma   90.00
#
_symmetry.space_group_name_H-M   'P 1'
#
loop_
_entity.id
_entity.type
_entity.pdbx_description
1 polymer ?
#
loop_
_entity_poly.entity_id
_entity_poly.type
_entity_poly.pdbx_seq_one_letter_code
_entity_poly.pdbx_strand_id
1 'polypeptide(L)'
;MPAEAIDRFLWFLIFTFETQLNIRPLKRFFRSIVVFLNLIVAVALLIIYLSVKVSPQDIWAPALLGLAYPYILFVNILFVLYWLFSSPKWSLLSLVIILAGYAHLQNYFQFSAKETDNKGIVVCSYNVKGLGAKGYKQIKQNAQTILDHVKAKNPDIVCFQEMAFISWEGYPWFKKNFDLKGLPKYADASRKHGPVTFSNFPIINKDEIHFDNTSNMIILTDVVTPTDTIRIFNCHLESYRFTPTDISSLDSISLEKQGENMKEVRLFGSKLKKAFIKRAEQAEELRKQIDNSPYPVLVCGDFNDTPVSYAYHTVRGDLKDAFVESGAGIGNTYLGRLPSFRIDYIMHSPIFDGYNFKIDHVDYSDHYPVSCTLIRKEE
;
A
#
# COMPACT_ATOMS: atom_id res chain seq x y z
N MET A 1 -35.25 57.53 -38.78
CA MET A 1 -35.32 56.10 -39.14
C MET A 1 -36.35 55.45 -38.23
N PRO A 2 -37.30 54.66 -38.75
CA PRO A 2 -38.30 54.01 -37.91
C PRO A 2 -37.62 53.00 -36.96
N ALA A 3 -38.10 52.91 -35.71
CA ALA A 3 -37.50 52.09 -34.64
C ALA A 3 -37.31 50.61 -35.05
N GLU A 4 -38.19 50.08 -35.90
CA GLU A 4 -38.10 48.72 -36.44
C GLU A 4 -36.86 48.47 -37.32
N ALA A 5 -36.31 49.52 -37.95
CA ALA A 5 -35.09 49.40 -38.74
C ALA A 5 -33.83 49.30 -37.87
N ILE A 6 -33.85 49.91 -36.68
CA ILE A 6 -32.75 49.85 -35.71
C ILE A 6 -32.71 48.48 -35.03
N ASP A 7 -33.89 47.94 -34.66
CA ASP A 7 -33.99 46.60 -34.09
C ASP A 7 -33.57 45.49 -35.06
N ARG A 8 -33.96 45.59 -36.34
CA ARG A 8 -33.50 44.63 -37.36
C ARG A 8 -32.00 44.74 -37.61
N PHE A 9 -31.43 45.94 -37.54
CA PHE A 9 -29.99 46.15 -37.70
C PHE A 9 -29.19 45.63 -36.49
N LEU A 10 -29.71 45.81 -35.27
CA LEU A 10 -29.15 45.24 -34.04
C LEU A 10 -29.22 43.71 -34.03
N TRP A 11 -30.36 43.13 -34.42
CA TRP A 11 -30.48 41.68 -34.58
C TRP A 11 -29.55 41.14 -35.66
N PHE A 12 -29.41 41.85 -36.78
CA PHE A 12 -28.46 41.47 -37.83
C PHE A 12 -27.01 41.57 -37.33
N LEU A 13 -26.65 42.59 -36.53
CA LEU A 13 -25.34 42.75 -35.89
C LEU A 13 -25.06 41.67 -34.84
N ILE A 14 -26.02 41.31 -34.00
CA ILE A 14 -25.89 40.24 -32.99
C ILE A 14 -25.77 38.87 -33.66
N PHE A 15 -26.60 38.61 -34.68
CA PHE A 15 -26.57 37.37 -35.45
C PHE A 15 -25.30 37.25 -36.31
N THR A 16 -24.77 38.38 -36.82
CA THR A 16 -23.47 38.41 -37.50
C THR A 16 -22.30 38.30 -36.52
N PHE A 17 -22.40 38.81 -35.29
CA PHE A 17 -21.36 38.62 -34.26
C PHE A 17 -21.30 37.16 -33.76
N GLU A 18 -22.44 36.48 -33.57
CA GLU A 18 -22.48 35.05 -33.24
C GLU A 18 -21.95 34.17 -34.38
N THR A 19 -22.03 34.63 -35.64
CA THR A 19 -21.56 33.88 -36.82
C THR A 19 -20.14 34.27 -37.28
N GLN A 20 -19.55 35.35 -36.77
CA GLN A 20 -18.20 35.83 -37.16
C GLN A 20 -17.06 35.51 -36.19
N LEU A 21 -17.33 35.04 -34.98
CA LEU A 21 -16.28 34.33 -34.25
C LEU A 21 -16.07 33.00 -34.98
N ASN A 22 -14.96 32.89 -35.71
CA ASN A 22 -14.51 31.61 -36.24
C ASN A 22 -14.11 30.75 -35.04
N ILE A 23 -15.09 30.08 -34.42
CA ILE A 23 -14.90 29.24 -33.23
C ILE A 23 -14.12 27.96 -33.59
N ARG A 24 -13.90 27.68 -34.88
CA ARG A 24 -13.16 26.50 -35.37
C ARG A 24 -11.69 26.48 -34.93
N PRO A 25 -10.86 27.53 -35.14
CA PRO A 25 -9.50 27.58 -34.61
C PRO A 25 -9.46 27.48 -33.09
N LEU A 26 -10.39 28.13 -32.38
CA LEU A 26 -10.46 28.07 -30.92
C LEU A 26 -10.81 26.66 -30.41
N LYS A 27 -11.82 26.00 -30.99
CA LYS A 27 -12.15 24.59 -30.71
C LYS A 27 -11.00 23.65 -31.04
N ARG A 28 -10.27 23.90 -32.14
CA ARG A 28 -9.09 23.12 -32.52
C ARG A 28 -7.96 23.29 -31.52
N PHE A 29 -7.71 24.52 -31.07
CA PHE A 29 -6.71 24.84 -30.04
C PHE A 29 -7.02 24.15 -28.71
N PHE A 30 -8.24 24.29 -28.19
CA PHE A 30 -8.67 23.60 -26.98
C PHE A 30 -8.56 22.09 -27.11
N ARG A 31 -9.00 21.52 -28.24
CA ARG A 31 -8.86 20.08 -28.49
C ARG A 31 -7.40 19.64 -28.47
N SER A 32 -6.49 20.40 -29.08
CA SER A 32 -5.06 20.11 -29.05
C SER A 32 -4.50 20.11 -27.63
N ILE A 33 -4.92 21.05 -26.78
CA ILE A 33 -4.54 21.08 -25.36
C ILE A 33 -5.04 19.82 -24.65
N VAL A 34 -6.31 19.45 -24.81
CA VAL A 34 -6.88 18.27 -24.13
C VAL A 34 -6.19 16.97 -24.62
N VAL A 35 -5.86 16.88 -25.90
CA VAL A 35 -5.07 15.74 -26.44
C VAL A 35 -3.68 15.71 -25.83
N PHE A 36 -3.01 16.86 -25.72
CA PHE A 36 -1.68 16.96 -25.11
C PHE A 36 -1.71 16.56 -23.63
N LEU A 37 -2.70 17.02 -22.86
CA LEU A 37 -2.88 16.61 -21.47
C LEU A 37 -3.17 15.11 -21.34
N ASN A 38 -4.00 14.55 -22.22
CA ASN A 38 -4.24 13.11 -22.25
C ASN A 38 -2.93 12.34 -22.51
N LEU A 39 -2.11 12.80 -23.45
CA LEU A 39 -0.80 12.20 -23.73
C LEU A 39 0.14 12.26 -22.53
N ILE A 40 0.19 13.37 -21.80
CA ILE A 40 1.01 13.48 -20.57
C ILE A 40 0.56 12.44 -19.53
N VAL A 41 -0.75 12.35 -19.28
CA VAL A 41 -1.30 11.46 -18.25
C VAL A 41 -1.18 9.98 -18.65
N ALA A 42 -1.28 9.69 -19.95
CA ALA A 42 -0.96 8.40 -20.55
C ALA A 42 0.52 8.01 -20.33
N VAL A 43 1.45 8.92 -20.64
CA VAL A 43 2.90 8.68 -20.45
C VAL A 43 3.24 8.54 -18.97
N ALA A 44 2.65 9.35 -18.09
CA ALA A 44 2.83 9.22 -16.65
C ALA A 44 2.43 7.83 -16.16
N LEU A 45 1.30 7.29 -16.64
CA LEU A 45 0.85 5.95 -16.30
C LEU A 45 1.81 4.85 -16.81
N LEU A 46 2.39 5.01 -18.00
CA LEU A 46 3.43 4.11 -18.49
C LEU A 46 4.70 4.14 -17.63
N ILE A 47 5.13 5.33 -17.18
CA ILE A 47 6.29 5.46 -16.27
C ILE A 47 6.01 4.77 -14.93
N ILE A 48 4.76 4.81 -14.45
CA ILE A 48 4.34 4.08 -13.26
C ILE A 48 4.47 2.57 -13.46
N TYR A 49 4.11 2.03 -14.62
CA TYR A 49 4.31 0.60 -14.89
C TYR A 49 5.79 0.20 -14.97
N LEU A 50 6.68 1.15 -15.24
CA LEU A 50 8.13 0.94 -15.18
C LEU A 50 8.67 1.05 -13.74
N SER A 51 8.01 1.80 -12.86
CA SER A 51 8.50 2.04 -11.49
C SER A 51 8.63 0.76 -10.65
N VAL A 52 7.84 -0.26 -10.98
CA VAL A 52 7.90 -1.56 -10.30
C VAL A 52 9.12 -2.40 -10.71
N LYS A 53 9.79 -2.04 -11.80
CA LYS A 53 10.94 -2.78 -12.37
C LYS A 53 12.26 -2.05 -12.19
N VAL A 54 12.23 -0.72 -12.09
CA VAL A 54 13.42 0.11 -11.94
C VAL A 54 13.71 0.29 -10.46
N SER A 55 14.89 -0.18 -10.00
CA SER A 55 15.27 -0.03 -8.60
C SER A 55 15.39 1.46 -8.24
N PRO A 56 14.77 1.91 -7.13
CA PRO A 56 14.98 3.26 -6.62
C PRO A 56 16.43 3.61 -6.30
N GLN A 57 17.30 2.62 -6.11
CA GLN A 57 18.74 2.80 -5.94
C GLN A 57 19.38 3.41 -7.20
N ASP A 58 18.92 3.01 -8.38
CA ASP A 58 19.38 3.53 -9.67
C ASP A 58 18.67 4.84 -10.01
N ILE A 59 17.33 4.80 -10.06
CA ILE A 59 16.47 5.94 -10.42
C ILE A 59 15.24 5.95 -9.52
N TRP A 60 15.23 6.84 -8.53
CA TRP A 60 14.15 6.95 -7.54
C TRP A 60 12.87 7.65 -8.05
N ALA A 61 12.97 8.50 -9.09
CA ALA A 61 11.86 9.34 -9.52
C ALA A 61 10.60 8.56 -9.98
N PRO A 62 10.70 7.42 -10.70
CA PRO A 62 9.55 6.58 -11.00
C PRO A 62 8.79 6.09 -9.75
N ALA A 63 9.48 5.80 -8.64
CA ALA A 63 8.83 5.33 -7.41
C ALA A 63 7.89 6.40 -6.81
N LEU A 64 8.24 7.68 -6.94
CA LEU A 64 7.36 8.79 -6.55
C LEU A 64 6.04 8.78 -7.35
N LEU A 65 6.10 8.49 -8.65
CA LEU A 65 4.91 8.37 -9.48
C LEU A 65 4.10 7.11 -9.14
N GLY A 66 4.75 6.01 -8.76
CA GLY A 66 4.09 4.79 -8.30
C GLY A 66 3.13 5.05 -7.13
N LEU A 67 3.53 5.90 -6.18
CA LEU A 67 2.67 6.36 -5.08
C LEU A 67 1.40 7.07 -5.57
N ALA A 68 1.47 7.76 -6.72
CA ALA A 68 0.35 8.48 -7.31
C ALA A 68 -0.55 7.62 -8.22
N TYR A 69 -0.28 6.31 -8.35
CA TYR A 69 -0.97 5.41 -9.28
C TYR A 69 -2.50 5.51 -9.26
N PRO A 70 -3.20 5.40 -8.10
CA PRO A 70 -4.67 5.45 -8.10
C PRO A 70 -5.23 6.74 -8.71
N TYR A 71 -4.56 7.87 -8.46
CA TYR A 71 -4.96 9.18 -8.98
C TYR A 71 -4.70 9.31 -10.47
N ILE A 72 -3.53 8.88 -10.95
CA ILE A 72 -3.18 8.92 -12.37
C ILE A 72 -4.06 7.96 -13.19
N LEU A 73 -4.37 6.78 -12.64
CA LEU A 73 -5.34 5.85 -13.22
C LEU A 73 -6.73 6.50 -13.32
N PHE A 74 -7.21 7.12 -12.24
CA PHE A 74 -8.51 7.78 -12.23
C PHE A 74 -8.61 8.88 -13.30
N VAL A 75 -7.59 9.71 -13.45
CA VAL A 75 -7.56 10.74 -14.51
C VAL A 75 -7.56 10.11 -15.91
N ASN A 76 -6.85 8.99 -16.12
CA ASN A 76 -6.93 8.25 -17.40
C ASN A 76 -8.34 7.71 -17.67
N ILE A 77 -9.06 7.22 -16.65
CA ILE A 77 -10.46 6.79 -16.78
C ILE A 77 -11.36 7.98 -17.17
N LEU A 78 -11.16 9.16 -16.56
CA LEU A 78 -11.89 10.37 -16.95
C LEU A 78 -11.62 10.76 -18.41
N PHE A 79 -10.38 10.60 -18.89
CA PHE A 79 -10.07 10.81 -20.30
C PHE A 79 -10.76 9.80 -21.22
N VAL A 80 -10.85 8.52 -20.83
CA VAL A 80 -11.65 7.52 -21.59
C VAL A 80 -13.09 8.00 -21.72
N LEU A 81 -13.73 8.36 -20.61
CA LEU A 81 -15.13 8.81 -20.58
C LEU A 81 -15.33 10.08 -21.39
N TYR A 82 -14.48 11.09 -21.19
CA TYR A 82 -14.53 12.35 -21.93
C TYR A 82 -14.42 12.10 -23.44
N TRP A 83 -13.43 11.34 -23.88
CA TRP A 83 -13.22 11.09 -25.31
C TRP A 83 -14.27 10.17 -25.91
N LEU A 84 -14.87 9.27 -25.14
CA LEU A 84 -15.95 8.40 -25.61
C LEU A 84 -17.14 9.21 -26.14
N PHE A 85 -17.50 10.33 -25.48
CA PHE A 85 -18.59 11.20 -25.93
C PHE A 85 -18.14 12.31 -26.90
N SER A 86 -16.89 12.75 -26.80
CA SER A 86 -16.38 13.89 -27.58
C SER A 86 -15.77 13.50 -28.93
N SER A 87 -14.96 12.44 -28.96
CA SER A 87 -14.25 11.94 -30.14
C SER A 87 -13.72 10.54 -29.84
N PRO A 88 -14.52 9.47 -30.05
CA PRO A 88 -14.23 8.11 -29.57
C PRO A 88 -12.85 7.56 -29.94
N LYS A 89 -12.27 7.98 -31.08
CA LYS A 89 -10.93 7.54 -31.49
C LYS A 89 -9.84 7.85 -30.45
N TRP A 90 -9.99 8.94 -29.69
CA TRP A 90 -9.00 9.35 -28.68
C TRP A 90 -9.17 8.62 -27.34
N SER A 91 -10.30 7.96 -27.08
CA SER A 91 -10.47 7.17 -25.86
C SER A 91 -9.59 5.92 -25.88
N LEU A 92 -9.23 5.43 -27.07
CA LEU A 92 -8.35 4.28 -27.26
C LEU A 92 -6.97 4.46 -26.63
N LEU A 93 -6.42 5.68 -26.61
CA LEU A 93 -5.09 5.92 -26.02
C LEU A 93 -5.06 5.54 -24.54
N SER A 94 -5.93 6.17 -23.74
CA SER A 94 -6.00 5.94 -22.30
C SER A 94 -6.51 4.52 -22.01
N LEU A 95 -7.46 4.01 -22.81
CA LEU A 95 -8.00 2.66 -22.64
C LEU A 95 -6.92 1.58 -22.83
N VAL A 96 -6.15 1.64 -23.92
CA VAL A 96 -5.07 0.67 -24.19
C VAL A 96 -4.02 0.70 -23.10
N ILE A 97 -3.65 1.89 -22.60
CA ILE A 97 -2.66 2.02 -21.53
C ILE A 97 -3.20 1.44 -20.22
N ILE A 98 -4.45 1.72 -19.86
CA ILE A 98 -5.09 1.11 -18.68
C ILE A 98 -5.09 -0.42 -18.79
N LEU A 99 -5.48 -0.95 -19.95
CA LEU A 99 -5.53 -2.41 -20.18
C LEU A 99 -4.13 -3.04 -20.10
N ALA A 100 -3.09 -2.35 -20.60
CA ALA A 100 -1.71 -2.82 -20.52
C ALA A 100 -1.22 -2.98 -19.07
N GLY A 101 -1.73 -2.18 -18.13
CA GLY A 101 -1.40 -2.27 -16.71
C GLY A 101 -2.47 -2.90 -15.83
N TYR A 102 -3.39 -3.68 -16.40
CA TYR A 102 -4.50 -4.28 -15.64
C TYR A 102 -4.04 -5.08 -14.40
N ALA A 103 -2.90 -5.76 -14.48
CA ALA A 103 -2.32 -6.48 -13.33
C ALA A 103 -2.04 -5.57 -12.12
N HIS A 104 -1.66 -4.31 -12.34
CA HIS A 104 -1.44 -3.34 -11.25
C HIS A 104 -2.75 -2.94 -10.57
N LEU A 105 -3.86 -2.90 -11.30
CA LEU A 105 -5.18 -2.63 -10.74
C LEU A 105 -5.64 -3.79 -9.84
N GLN A 106 -5.39 -5.03 -10.24
CA GLN A 106 -5.73 -6.21 -9.44
C GLN A 106 -5.00 -6.23 -8.09
N ASN A 107 -3.82 -5.63 -8.00
CA ASN A 107 -3.11 -5.53 -6.72
C ASN A 107 -3.79 -4.60 -5.69
N TYR A 108 -4.71 -3.72 -6.12
CA TYR A 108 -5.45 -2.79 -5.26
C TYR A 108 -6.90 -3.19 -5.02
N PHE A 109 -7.54 -3.80 -6.00
CA PHE A 109 -8.99 -4.05 -5.98
C PHE A 109 -9.32 -5.48 -6.40
N GLN A 110 -10.23 -6.10 -5.66
CA GLN A 110 -10.79 -7.41 -5.97
C GLN A 110 -12.32 -7.36 -6.05
N PHE A 111 -12.88 -8.02 -7.06
CA PHE A 111 -14.33 -8.02 -7.29
C PHE A 111 -15.10 -8.89 -6.30
N SER A 112 -14.51 -10.02 -5.89
CA SER A 112 -15.18 -11.02 -5.08
C SER A 112 -14.20 -11.72 -4.16
N ALA A 113 -14.60 -11.92 -2.90
CA ALA A 113 -13.84 -12.73 -1.97
C ALA A 113 -13.86 -14.21 -2.37
N LYS A 114 -12.80 -14.93 -2.02
CA LYS A 114 -12.74 -16.39 -2.12
C LYS A 114 -12.81 -16.96 -0.71
N GLU A 115 -13.92 -17.59 -0.37
CA GLU A 115 -14.19 -18.08 0.98
C GLU A 115 -14.11 -19.61 1.07
N THR A 116 -13.86 -20.12 2.28
CA THR A 116 -13.85 -21.55 2.58
C THR A 116 -14.20 -21.83 4.04
N ASP A 117 -14.87 -22.95 4.28
CA ASP A 117 -15.15 -23.46 5.63
C ASP A 117 -14.01 -24.37 6.16
N ASN A 118 -13.03 -24.70 5.31
CA ASN A 118 -11.87 -25.47 5.74
C ASN A 118 -11.03 -24.61 6.69
N LYS A 119 -10.69 -25.17 7.85
CA LYS A 119 -9.98 -24.45 8.91
C LYS A 119 -8.58 -23.99 8.50
N GLY A 120 -7.89 -24.75 7.65
CA GLY A 120 -6.55 -24.42 7.16
C GLY A 120 -5.57 -23.97 8.26
N ILE A 121 -4.60 -23.13 7.88
CA ILE A 121 -3.74 -22.38 8.79
C ILE A 121 -4.22 -20.92 8.79
N VAL A 122 -4.64 -20.41 9.93
CA VAL A 122 -5.10 -19.01 10.05
C VAL A 122 -3.91 -18.10 10.36
N VAL A 123 -3.65 -17.15 9.47
CA VAL A 123 -2.55 -16.18 9.57
C VAL A 123 -3.11 -14.80 9.83
N CYS A 124 -2.53 -14.07 10.79
CA CYS A 124 -2.83 -12.67 11.06
C CYS A 124 -1.54 -11.84 11.01
N SER A 125 -1.57 -10.67 10.38
CA SER A 125 -0.48 -9.70 10.41
C SER A 125 -1.01 -8.34 10.85
N TYR A 126 -0.30 -7.67 11.76
CA TYR A 126 -0.75 -6.40 12.29
C TYR A 126 0.39 -5.50 12.79
N ASN A 127 0.57 -4.32 12.19
CA ASN A 127 1.36 -3.24 12.78
C ASN A 127 0.58 -2.61 13.94
N VAL A 128 1.05 -2.84 15.17
CA VAL A 128 0.35 -2.43 16.40
C VAL A 128 0.81 -1.07 16.92
N LYS A 129 1.72 -0.38 16.22
CA LYS A 129 2.18 0.98 16.53
C LYS A 129 2.56 1.16 18.01
N GLY A 130 3.42 0.29 18.52
CA GLY A 130 3.85 0.29 19.92
C GLY A 130 2.75 -0.02 20.93
N LEU A 131 1.62 -0.60 20.49
CA LEU A 131 0.39 -0.82 21.26
C LEU A 131 -0.31 0.48 21.71
N GLY A 132 0.08 1.63 21.18
CA GLY A 132 -0.40 2.95 21.60
C GLY A 132 -1.11 3.72 20.49
N ALA A 133 -2.43 3.60 20.39
CA ALA A 133 -3.24 4.42 19.48
C ALA A 133 -3.69 5.76 20.07
N LYS A 134 -4.01 6.71 19.17
CA LYS A 134 -4.63 8.00 19.54
C LYS A 134 -6.02 7.74 20.12
N GLY A 135 -6.33 8.34 21.27
CA GLY A 135 -7.67 8.28 21.89
C GLY A 135 -7.78 7.35 23.10
N TYR A 136 -6.82 6.43 23.29
CA TYR A 136 -6.79 5.61 24.49
C TYR A 136 -6.14 6.35 25.66
N LYS A 137 -6.83 6.40 26.80
CA LYS A 137 -6.32 7.03 28.03
C LYS A 137 -5.14 6.25 28.65
N GLN A 138 -5.00 4.95 28.34
CA GLN A 138 -3.95 4.09 28.87
C GLN A 138 -3.47 3.05 27.84
N ILE A 139 -2.14 2.97 27.65
CA ILE A 139 -1.49 2.03 26.72
C ILE A 139 -1.86 0.56 27.04
N LYS A 140 -1.96 0.20 28.34
CA LYS A 140 -2.31 -1.16 28.75
C LYS A 140 -3.70 -1.60 28.27
N GLN A 141 -4.67 -0.68 28.29
CA GLN A 141 -6.02 -0.98 27.83
C GLN A 141 -6.04 -1.23 26.33
N ASN A 142 -5.39 -0.36 25.54
CA ASN A 142 -5.31 -0.53 24.10
C ASN A 142 -4.59 -1.83 23.72
N ALA A 143 -3.47 -2.11 24.39
CA ALA A 143 -2.74 -3.36 24.21
C ALA A 143 -3.65 -4.58 24.42
N GLN A 144 -4.43 -4.63 25.50
CA GLN A 144 -5.34 -5.75 25.74
C GLN A 144 -6.46 -5.82 24.68
N THR A 145 -7.03 -4.68 24.26
CA THR A 145 -8.01 -4.63 23.16
C THR A 145 -7.47 -5.21 21.86
N ILE A 146 -6.24 -4.83 21.47
CA ILE A 146 -5.57 -5.38 20.28
C ILE A 146 -5.42 -6.90 20.41
N LEU A 147 -4.94 -7.37 21.56
CA LEU A 147 -4.75 -8.79 21.80
C LEU A 147 -6.07 -9.56 21.72
N ASP A 148 -7.12 -9.06 22.35
CA ASP A 148 -8.44 -9.70 22.35
C ASP A 148 -9.07 -9.73 20.95
N HIS A 149 -8.87 -8.67 20.15
CA HIS A 149 -9.29 -8.63 18.75
C HIS A 149 -8.57 -9.65 17.88
N VAL A 150 -7.28 -9.88 18.12
CA VAL A 150 -6.51 -10.89 17.40
C VAL A 150 -6.89 -12.29 17.86
N LYS A 151 -7.06 -12.52 19.16
CA LYS A 151 -7.52 -13.82 19.71
C LYS A 151 -8.87 -14.25 19.15
N ALA A 152 -9.79 -13.31 18.95
CA ALA A 152 -11.13 -13.61 18.43
C ALA A 152 -11.11 -14.29 17.04
N LYS A 153 -10.00 -14.20 16.30
CA LYS A 153 -9.81 -14.88 15.00
C LYS A 153 -9.34 -16.32 15.13
N ASN A 154 -8.97 -16.76 16.33
CA ASN A 154 -8.34 -18.05 16.59
C ASN A 154 -7.14 -18.32 15.64
N PRO A 155 -6.13 -17.44 15.59
CA PRO A 155 -5.03 -17.55 14.65
C PRO A 155 -4.06 -18.68 15.03
N ASP A 156 -3.45 -19.30 14.02
CA ASP A 156 -2.34 -20.24 14.18
C ASP A 156 -0.99 -19.53 14.13
N ILE A 157 -0.90 -18.46 13.34
CA ILE A 157 0.30 -17.63 13.19
C ILE A 157 -0.10 -16.17 13.31
N VAL A 158 0.62 -15.40 14.13
CA VAL A 158 0.44 -13.95 14.25
C VAL A 158 1.77 -13.24 14.05
N CYS A 159 1.82 -12.32 13.10
CA CYS A 159 2.97 -11.45 12.85
C CYS A 159 2.63 -10.03 13.30
N PHE A 160 3.15 -9.61 14.45
CA PHE A 160 3.05 -8.22 14.87
C PHE A 160 4.25 -7.41 14.38
N GLN A 161 4.01 -6.17 13.96
CA GLN A 161 5.05 -5.16 13.68
C GLN A 161 4.94 -4.01 14.70
N GLU A 162 6.04 -3.28 14.90
CA GLU A 162 6.14 -2.22 15.92
C GLU A 162 5.70 -2.65 17.33
N MET A 163 5.90 -3.91 17.71
CA MET A 163 5.66 -4.30 19.10
C MET A 163 6.64 -3.53 19.99
N ALA A 164 6.14 -2.86 21.02
CA ALA A 164 6.96 -2.16 22.00
C ALA A 164 6.72 -2.74 23.40
N PHE A 165 7.67 -3.55 23.85
CA PHE A 165 7.65 -4.04 25.23
C PHE A 165 8.02 -2.89 26.15
N ILE A 166 7.05 -2.41 26.94
CA ILE A 166 7.17 -1.21 27.80
C ILE A 166 8.31 -1.35 28.83
N SER A 167 8.68 -2.58 29.18
CA SER A 167 9.75 -2.90 30.13
C SER A 167 11.04 -3.34 29.46
N TRP A 168 12.18 -3.06 30.12
CA TRP A 168 13.51 -3.57 29.75
C TRP A 168 13.59 -5.11 29.79
N GLU A 169 12.67 -5.77 30.49
CA GLU A 169 12.51 -7.23 30.53
C GLU A 169 11.93 -7.83 29.23
N GLY A 170 11.38 -7.01 28.31
CA GLY A 170 10.91 -7.48 27.01
C GLY A 170 9.67 -8.39 27.08
N TYR A 171 9.67 -9.46 26.26
CA TYR A 171 8.57 -10.43 26.17
C TYR A 171 8.19 -11.10 27.51
N PRO A 172 9.13 -11.51 28.40
CA PRO A 172 8.79 -11.99 29.74
C PRO A 172 7.86 -11.07 30.54
N TRP A 173 8.13 -9.76 30.55
CA TRP A 173 7.26 -8.78 31.21
C TRP A 173 5.91 -8.68 30.52
N PHE A 174 5.90 -8.66 29.19
CA PHE A 174 4.67 -8.62 28.40
C PHE A 174 3.76 -9.81 28.74
N LYS A 175 4.31 -11.03 28.75
CA LYS A 175 3.59 -12.26 29.13
C LYS A 175 3.04 -12.24 30.55
N LYS A 176 3.71 -11.56 31.49
CA LYS A 176 3.26 -11.42 32.88
C LYS A 176 2.14 -10.38 33.05
N ASN A 177 2.10 -9.36 32.19
CA ASN A 177 1.24 -8.19 32.37
C ASN A 177 0.00 -8.17 31.48
N PHE A 178 -0.08 -9.04 30.46
CA PHE A 178 -1.19 -9.14 29.54
C PHE A 178 -1.76 -10.55 29.52
N ASP A 179 -3.07 -10.67 29.30
CA ASP A 179 -3.66 -11.97 29.05
C ASP A 179 -3.33 -12.41 27.63
N LEU A 180 -2.52 -13.47 27.51
CA LEU A 180 -2.15 -14.09 26.25
C LEU A 180 -2.91 -15.40 25.99
N LYS A 181 -3.85 -15.80 26.87
CA LYS A 181 -4.64 -17.01 26.65
C LYS A 181 -5.44 -16.87 25.36
N GLY A 182 -5.33 -17.87 24.47
CA GLY A 182 -5.97 -17.85 23.15
C GLY A 182 -5.11 -17.22 22.05
N LEU A 183 -3.96 -16.62 22.37
CA LEU A 183 -2.91 -16.40 21.37
C LEU A 183 -2.10 -17.67 21.17
N PRO A 184 -1.37 -17.75 20.04
CA PRO A 184 -0.52 -18.90 19.81
C PRO A 184 0.57 -19.07 20.86
N LYS A 185 0.88 -20.33 21.18
CA LYS A 185 1.69 -20.72 22.36
C LYS A 185 3.17 -20.30 22.26
N TYR A 186 3.77 -20.44 21.09
CA TYR A 186 5.18 -20.15 20.85
C TYR A 186 5.35 -18.71 20.39
N ALA A 187 6.46 -18.08 20.77
CA ALA A 187 6.76 -16.71 20.37
C ALA A 187 8.23 -16.56 19.96
N ASP A 188 8.44 -15.80 18.89
CA ASP A 188 9.71 -15.27 18.47
C ASP A 188 9.74 -13.76 18.62
N ALA A 189 10.50 -13.31 19.62
CA ALA A 189 10.62 -11.93 20.02
C ALA A 189 12.08 -11.70 20.42
N SER A 190 12.86 -11.10 19.53
CA SER A 190 14.30 -10.90 19.75
C SER A 190 14.64 -9.56 20.41
N ARG A 191 13.78 -8.55 20.23
CA ARG A 191 14.06 -7.17 20.67
C ARG A 191 12.96 -6.60 21.57
N LYS A 192 13.28 -5.49 22.22
CA LYS A 192 12.33 -4.67 23.00
C LYS A 192 11.31 -3.95 22.13
N HIS A 193 11.76 -3.56 20.95
CA HIS A 193 10.97 -2.91 19.92
C HIS A 193 11.22 -3.61 18.60
N GLY A 194 10.16 -4.01 17.91
CA GLY A 194 10.30 -4.66 16.61
C GLY A 194 9.20 -5.68 16.32
N PRO A 195 9.38 -6.47 15.26
CA PRO A 195 8.44 -7.53 14.92
C PRO A 195 8.46 -8.67 15.94
N VAL A 196 7.30 -9.33 16.09
CA VAL A 196 7.13 -10.53 16.92
C VAL A 196 6.27 -11.54 16.18
N THR A 197 6.73 -12.79 16.10
CA THR A 197 5.98 -13.89 15.48
C THR A 197 5.45 -14.82 16.56
N PHE A 198 4.14 -15.00 16.65
CA PHE A 198 3.52 -16.04 17.47
C PHE A 198 3.12 -17.23 16.59
N SER A 199 3.24 -18.45 17.11
CA SER A 199 2.79 -19.66 16.42
C SER A 199 2.18 -20.72 17.35
N ASN A 200 1.17 -21.45 16.87
CA ASN A 200 0.65 -22.67 17.51
C ASN A 200 1.54 -23.87 17.21
N PHE A 201 2.36 -23.75 16.16
CA PHE A 201 3.31 -24.74 15.71
C PHE A 201 4.66 -24.55 16.43
N PRO A 202 5.37 -25.65 16.79
CA PRO A 202 6.68 -25.55 17.41
C PRO A 202 7.66 -24.75 16.54
N ILE A 203 8.31 -23.74 17.15
CA ILE A 203 9.40 -22.99 16.52
C ILE A 203 10.68 -23.82 16.67
N ILE A 204 11.31 -24.18 15.54
CA ILE A 204 12.53 -24.99 15.50
C ILE A 204 13.78 -24.19 15.18
N ASN A 205 13.64 -23.04 14.53
CA ASN A 205 14.75 -22.14 14.23
C ASN A 205 14.28 -20.67 14.17
N LYS A 206 15.19 -19.77 14.51
CA LYS A 206 14.98 -18.32 14.60
C LYS A 206 16.20 -17.61 14.04
N ASP A 207 15.97 -16.61 13.21
CA ASP A 207 17.03 -15.79 12.63
C ASP A 207 16.54 -14.36 12.39
N GLU A 208 17.47 -13.43 12.14
CA GLU A 208 17.17 -12.00 12.01
C GLU A 208 17.96 -11.37 10.88
N ILE A 209 17.29 -10.54 10.07
CA ILE A 209 17.95 -9.67 9.10
C ILE A 209 18.02 -8.26 9.68
N HIS A 210 19.23 -7.72 9.73
CA HIS A 210 19.50 -6.35 10.15
C HIS A 210 19.99 -5.51 8.99
N PHE A 211 19.61 -4.24 9.01
CA PHE A 211 19.95 -3.29 7.97
C PHE A 211 20.71 -2.12 8.56
N ASP A 212 21.74 -1.68 7.85
CA ASP A 212 22.52 -0.52 8.28
C ASP A 212 21.66 0.74 8.31
N ASN A 213 21.91 1.58 9.32
CA ASN A 213 21.30 2.90 9.50
C ASN A 213 19.77 2.90 9.67
N THR A 214 19.18 1.79 10.13
CA THR A 214 17.77 1.72 10.47
C THR A 214 17.50 0.73 11.61
N SER A 215 16.43 0.97 12.37
CA SER A 215 15.91 0.03 13.36
C SER A 215 14.93 -0.98 12.75
N ASN A 216 14.48 -0.74 11.51
CA ASN A 216 13.68 -1.68 10.74
C ASN A 216 14.45 -2.99 10.54
N MET A 217 13.75 -4.11 10.64
CA MET A 217 14.34 -5.43 10.60
C MET A 217 13.29 -6.46 10.18
N ILE A 218 13.75 -7.67 9.91
CA ILE A 218 12.91 -8.82 9.55
C ILE A 218 13.31 -9.97 10.48
N ILE A 219 12.32 -10.67 11.06
CA ILE A 219 12.57 -11.92 11.78
C ILE A 219 12.14 -13.11 10.94
N LEU A 220 12.95 -14.16 10.97
CA LEU A 220 12.72 -15.43 10.30
C LEU A 220 12.40 -16.44 11.38
N THR A 221 11.25 -17.09 11.26
CA THR A 221 10.81 -18.10 12.22
C THR A 221 10.41 -19.36 11.48
N ASP A 222 11.19 -20.43 11.66
CA ASP A 222 10.87 -21.75 11.08
C ASP A 222 9.96 -22.51 12.05
N VAL A 223 8.80 -22.94 11.56
CA VAL A 223 7.81 -23.66 12.38
C VAL A 223 7.38 -24.97 11.76
N VAL A 224 7.12 -25.98 12.59
CA VAL A 224 6.70 -27.32 12.15
C VAL A 224 5.18 -27.41 12.15
N THR A 225 4.57 -27.28 10.97
CA THR A 225 3.13 -27.49 10.76
C THR A 225 2.80 -28.99 10.76
N PRO A 226 1.51 -29.40 10.77
CA PRO A 226 1.14 -30.81 10.70
C PRO A 226 1.62 -31.53 9.43
N THR A 227 1.92 -30.79 8.37
CA THR A 227 2.35 -31.37 7.08
C THR A 227 3.86 -31.32 6.89
N ASP A 228 4.49 -30.19 7.21
CA ASP A 228 5.92 -29.94 7.01
C ASP A 228 6.36 -28.64 7.72
N THR A 229 7.61 -28.25 7.53
CA THR A 229 8.17 -26.98 7.99
C THR A 229 7.81 -25.84 7.05
N ILE A 230 7.48 -24.67 7.61
CA ILE A 230 7.38 -23.41 6.86
C ILE A 230 8.31 -22.37 7.48
N ARG A 231 8.86 -21.49 6.65
CA ARG A 231 9.63 -20.32 7.09
C ARG A 231 8.76 -19.07 7.06
N ILE A 232 8.63 -18.40 8.19
CA ILE A 232 7.85 -17.18 8.32
C ILE A 232 8.80 -15.98 8.32
N PHE A 233 8.61 -15.04 7.39
CA PHE A 233 9.26 -13.74 7.36
C PHE A 233 8.30 -12.68 7.90
N ASN A 234 8.55 -12.17 9.10
CA ASN A 234 7.79 -11.05 9.65
C ASN A 234 8.60 -9.75 9.44
N CYS A 235 8.09 -8.91 8.54
CA CYS A 235 8.81 -7.79 7.97
C CYS A 235 8.22 -6.46 8.43
N HIS A 236 9.08 -5.49 8.72
CA HIS A 236 8.70 -4.09 8.83
C HIS A 236 9.74 -3.23 8.09
N LEU A 237 9.43 -2.85 6.85
CA LEU A 237 10.36 -2.11 5.99
C LEU A 237 10.36 -0.60 6.29
N GLU A 238 11.36 0.10 5.77
CA GLU A 238 11.63 1.51 6.06
C GLU A 238 10.43 2.42 5.74
N SER A 239 9.96 3.17 6.75
CA SER A 239 8.92 4.18 6.57
C SER A 239 9.50 5.51 6.05
N TYR A 240 8.63 6.44 5.66
CA TYR A 240 9.08 7.77 5.24
C TYR A 240 9.68 8.63 6.37
N ARG A 241 9.55 8.20 7.63
CA ARG A 241 9.97 8.96 8.83
C ARG A 241 9.49 10.41 8.84
N PHE A 242 8.27 10.63 8.38
CA PHE A 242 7.63 11.93 8.53
C PHE A 242 7.28 12.18 9.99
N THR A 243 7.73 13.31 10.52
CA THR A 243 7.32 13.79 11.83
C THR A 243 5.96 14.49 11.69
N PRO A 244 5.21 14.66 12.79
CA PRO A 244 4.00 15.47 12.76
C PRO A 244 4.21 16.88 12.19
N THR A 245 5.41 17.45 12.41
CA THR A 245 5.80 18.77 11.90
C THR A 245 5.99 18.78 10.39
N ASP A 246 6.60 17.74 9.81
CA ASP A 246 6.77 17.64 8.35
C ASP A 246 5.41 17.56 7.64
N ILE A 247 4.45 16.86 8.25
CA ILE A 247 3.12 16.70 7.68
C ILE A 247 2.36 18.02 7.78
N SER A 248 2.39 18.68 8.95
CA SER A 248 1.72 19.97 9.12
C SER A 248 2.34 21.09 8.27
N SER A 249 3.64 21.02 7.97
CA SER A 249 4.28 22.03 7.14
C SER A 249 3.75 21.98 5.70
N LEU A 250 3.50 20.76 5.17
CA LEU A 250 2.82 20.60 3.88
C LEU A 250 1.40 21.19 3.87
N ASP A 251 0.64 21.03 4.96
CA ASP A 251 -0.70 21.61 5.10
C ASP A 251 -0.66 23.15 5.09
N SER A 252 0.49 23.75 5.46
CA SER A 252 0.67 25.20 5.59
C SER A 252 1.31 25.89 4.38
N ILE A 253 1.58 25.16 3.29
CA ILE A 253 2.14 25.72 2.05
C ILE A 253 1.22 26.82 1.51
N SER A 254 1.74 28.05 1.43
CA SER A 254 0.97 29.23 0.99
C SER A 254 1.69 30.01 -0.10
N LEU A 255 0.97 30.59 -1.05
CA LEU A 255 1.57 31.33 -2.18
C LEU A 255 2.46 32.52 -1.74
N GLU A 256 2.24 33.04 -0.52
CA GLU A 256 2.95 34.19 0.05
C GLU A 256 4.36 33.85 0.58
N LYS A 257 4.66 32.57 0.83
CA LYS A 257 5.91 32.10 1.48
C LYS A 257 6.78 31.22 0.58
N GLN A 258 6.99 31.63 -0.67
CA GLN A 258 7.65 30.81 -1.70
C GLN A 258 9.01 30.20 -1.27
N GLY A 259 9.85 30.95 -0.56
CA GLY A 259 11.16 30.48 -0.11
C GLY A 259 11.12 29.43 1.01
N GLU A 260 10.14 29.52 1.92
CA GLU A 260 9.92 28.53 2.99
C GLU A 260 9.31 27.26 2.41
N ASN A 261 8.29 27.39 1.56
CA ASN A 261 7.65 26.26 0.87
C ASN A 261 8.66 25.40 0.09
N MET A 262 9.62 26.03 -0.61
CA MET A 262 10.61 25.28 -1.40
C MET A 262 11.54 24.44 -0.53
N LYS A 263 11.89 24.94 0.67
CA LYS A 263 12.70 24.17 1.63
C LYS A 263 11.93 22.96 2.16
N GLU A 264 10.65 23.16 2.51
CA GLU A 264 9.77 22.11 3.02
C GLU A 264 9.53 21.01 1.97
N VAL A 265 9.20 21.40 0.73
CA VAL A 265 9.04 20.47 -0.40
C VAL A 265 10.33 19.69 -0.67
N ARG A 266 11.49 20.35 -0.61
CA ARG A 266 12.79 19.68 -0.78
C ARG A 266 13.10 18.71 0.35
N LEU A 267 12.78 19.07 1.59
CA LEU A 267 12.96 18.18 2.74
C LEU A 267 12.06 16.95 2.62
N PHE A 268 10.79 17.15 2.27
CA PHE A 268 9.82 16.09 2.05
C PHE A 268 10.28 15.14 0.93
N GLY A 269 10.67 15.69 -0.23
CA GLY A 269 11.22 14.91 -1.34
C GLY A 269 12.50 14.17 -0.98
N SER A 270 13.37 14.74 -0.13
CA SER A 270 14.58 14.08 0.36
C SER A 270 14.25 12.87 1.24
N LYS A 271 13.25 12.97 2.13
CA LYS A 271 12.78 11.85 2.95
C LYS A 271 12.16 10.75 2.11
N LEU A 272 11.31 11.09 1.14
CA LEU A 272 10.75 10.14 0.18
C LEU A 272 11.86 9.39 -0.56
N LYS A 273 12.82 10.12 -1.14
CA LYS A 273 13.96 9.52 -1.85
C LYS A 273 14.72 8.54 -0.97
N LYS A 274 15.09 8.95 0.26
CA LYS A 274 15.82 8.09 1.20
C LYS A 274 15.04 6.81 1.52
N ALA A 275 13.75 6.93 1.79
CA ALA A 275 12.91 5.78 2.11
C ALA A 275 12.71 4.85 0.90
N PHE A 276 12.56 5.37 -0.33
CA PHE A 276 12.47 4.53 -1.53
C PHE A 276 13.75 3.72 -1.76
N ILE A 277 14.92 4.37 -1.67
CA ILE A 277 16.22 3.70 -1.82
C ILE A 277 16.38 2.62 -0.74
N LYS A 278 16.14 2.97 0.53
CA LYS A 278 16.33 2.03 1.64
C LYS A 278 15.36 0.85 1.58
N ARG A 279 14.09 1.07 1.21
CA ARG A 279 13.13 -0.02 1.02
C ARG A 279 13.52 -0.95 -0.12
N ALA A 280 14.11 -0.42 -1.20
CA ALA A 280 14.61 -1.25 -2.29
C ALA A 280 15.71 -2.19 -1.81
N GLU A 281 16.72 -1.66 -1.09
CA GLU A 281 17.78 -2.47 -0.46
C GLU A 281 17.20 -3.58 0.44
N GLN A 282 16.21 -3.23 1.27
CA GLN A 282 15.60 -4.19 2.20
C GLN A 282 14.77 -5.25 1.48
N ALA A 283 14.02 -4.86 0.44
CA ALA A 283 13.22 -5.76 -0.37
C ALA A 283 14.09 -6.74 -1.15
N GLU A 284 15.23 -6.30 -1.67
CA GLU A 284 16.19 -7.13 -2.39
C GLU A 284 16.84 -8.17 -1.46
N GLU A 285 17.28 -7.78 -0.25
CA GLU A 285 17.81 -8.74 0.72
C GLU A 285 16.73 -9.72 1.21
N LEU A 286 15.50 -9.24 1.48
CA LEU A 286 14.39 -10.13 1.81
C LEU A 286 14.13 -11.14 0.69
N ARG A 287 14.07 -10.70 -0.57
CA ARG A 287 13.88 -11.60 -1.72
C ARG A 287 14.96 -12.65 -1.80
N LYS A 288 16.22 -12.25 -1.63
CA LYS A 288 17.36 -13.18 -1.59
C LYS A 288 17.22 -14.23 -0.48
N GLN A 289 16.74 -13.84 0.70
CA GLN A 289 16.52 -14.78 1.81
C GLN A 289 15.33 -15.71 1.57
N ILE A 290 14.30 -15.23 0.87
CA ILE A 290 13.19 -16.06 0.42
C ILE A 290 13.69 -17.10 -0.60
N ASP A 291 14.47 -16.67 -1.60
CA ASP A 291 14.99 -17.56 -2.66
C ASP A 291 15.92 -18.65 -2.11
N ASN A 292 16.67 -18.33 -1.04
CA ASN A 292 17.55 -19.28 -0.36
C ASN A 292 16.85 -20.14 0.71
N SER A 293 15.54 -19.95 0.92
CA SER A 293 14.80 -20.73 1.91
C SER A 293 14.70 -22.20 1.48
N PRO A 294 15.08 -23.17 2.33
CA PRO A 294 14.88 -24.59 2.04
C PRO A 294 13.42 -25.05 2.24
N TYR A 295 12.57 -24.18 2.79
CA TYR A 295 11.18 -24.46 3.12
C TYR A 295 10.22 -23.55 2.35
N PRO A 296 8.95 -23.96 2.14
CA PRO A 296 7.89 -23.04 1.75
C PRO A 296 7.83 -21.84 2.69
N VAL A 297 7.57 -20.67 2.12
CA VAL A 297 7.63 -19.40 2.84
C VAL A 297 6.25 -18.79 3.06
N LEU A 298 6.14 -18.06 4.17
CA LEU A 298 5.07 -17.14 4.48
C LEU A 298 5.71 -15.78 4.79
N VAL A 299 5.38 -14.76 4.01
CA VAL A 299 5.88 -13.40 4.20
C VAL A 299 4.72 -12.52 4.68
N CYS A 300 4.87 -11.96 5.88
CA CYS A 300 3.87 -11.11 6.50
C CYS A 300 4.49 -9.78 6.91
N GLY A 301 3.72 -8.71 6.80
CA GLY A 301 4.02 -7.47 7.52
C GLY A 301 3.84 -6.20 6.72
N ASP A 302 4.38 -5.13 7.28
CA ASP A 302 4.25 -3.77 6.80
C ASP A 302 5.45 -3.44 5.90
N PHE A 303 5.20 -3.32 4.59
CA PHE A 303 6.24 -2.96 3.62
C PHE A 303 6.41 -1.45 3.52
N ASN A 304 5.55 -0.67 4.18
CA ASN A 304 5.42 0.78 4.04
C ASN A 304 5.18 1.26 2.60
N ASP A 305 5.05 0.36 1.62
CA ASP A 305 5.00 0.66 0.19
C ASP A 305 3.75 0.07 -0.48
N THR A 306 3.32 0.72 -1.56
CA THR A 306 2.05 0.40 -2.21
C THR A 306 2.17 -0.82 -3.12
N PRO A 307 1.05 -1.40 -3.59
CA PRO A 307 1.08 -2.54 -4.50
C PRO A 307 1.62 -2.22 -5.91
N VAL A 308 1.92 -0.95 -6.20
CA VAL A 308 2.59 -0.48 -7.42
C VAL A 308 3.91 0.20 -7.02
N SER A 309 4.79 -0.63 -6.46
CA SER A 309 6.12 -0.24 -6.01
C SER A 309 7.16 -1.31 -6.34
N TYR A 310 8.43 -0.89 -6.41
CA TYR A 310 9.54 -1.82 -6.57
C TYR A 310 9.62 -2.80 -5.40
N ALA A 311 9.47 -2.33 -4.16
CA ALA A 311 9.55 -3.19 -2.97
C ALA A 311 8.51 -4.32 -2.98
N TYR A 312 7.24 -4.01 -3.29
CA TYR A 312 6.18 -5.01 -3.40
C TYR A 312 6.49 -6.05 -4.47
N HIS A 313 6.87 -5.60 -5.67
CA HIS A 313 7.09 -6.50 -6.80
C HIS A 313 8.37 -7.35 -6.65
N THR A 314 9.43 -6.80 -6.06
CA THR A 314 10.67 -7.52 -5.75
C THR A 314 10.41 -8.62 -4.72
N VAL A 315 9.74 -8.31 -3.60
CA VAL A 315 9.46 -9.32 -2.57
C VAL A 315 8.45 -10.35 -3.06
N ARG A 316 7.38 -9.91 -3.74
CA ARG A 316 6.35 -10.81 -4.28
C ARG A 316 6.97 -11.86 -5.20
N GLY A 317 7.75 -11.46 -6.20
CA GLY A 317 8.36 -12.39 -7.15
C GLY A 317 7.35 -13.44 -7.66
N ASP A 318 7.62 -14.70 -7.30
CA ASP A 318 6.82 -15.89 -7.61
C ASP A 318 5.76 -16.25 -6.55
N LEU A 319 5.76 -15.57 -5.39
CA LEU A 319 4.78 -15.74 -4.33
C LEU A 319 3.39 -15.27 -4.75
N LYS A 320 2.39 -15.82 -4.05
CA LYS A 320 0.99 -15.39 -4.15
C LYS A 320 0.70 -14.36 -3.07
N ASP A 321 -0.12 -13.35 -3.39
CA ASP A 321 -0.63 -12.37 -2.44
C ASP A 321 -2.05 -12.78 -2.03
N ALA A 322 -2.26 -13.03 -0.73
CA ALA A 322 -3.52 -13.57 -0.21
C ALA A 322 -4.73 -12.65 -0.47
N PHE A 323 -4.54 -11.33 -0.54
CA PHE A 323 -5.61 -10.41 -0.94
C PHE A 323 -5.94 -10.54 -2.41
N VAL A 324 -4.94 -10.66 -3.27
CA VAL A 324 -5.16 -10.81 -4.71
C VAL A 324 -5.89 -12.13 -5.00
N GLU A 325 -5.64 -13.17 -4.19
CA GLU A 325 -6.35 -14.45 -4.33
C GLU A 325 -7.74 -14.49 -3.73
N SER A 326 -7.99 -13.78 -2.62
CA SER A 326 -9.20 -14.00 -1.81
C SER A 326 -9.83 -12.79 -1.13
N GLY A 327 -9.30 -11.59 -1.37
CA GLY A 327 -9.85 -10.34 -0.85
C GLY A 327 -11.06 -9.84 -1.62
N ALA A 328 -11.68 -8.76 -1.13
CA ALA A 328 -12.76 -8.07 -1.82
C ALA A 328 -12.68 -6.55 -1.57
N GLY A 329 -13.10 -5.77 -2.56
CA GLY A 329 -13.08 -4.31 -2.47
C GLY A 329 -11.67 -3.72 -2.57
N ILE A 330 -11.49 -2.53 -1.98
CA ILE A 330 -10.21 -1.82 -1.97
C ILE A 330 -9.38 -2.29 -0.78
N GLY A 331 -8.15 -2.73 -1.03
CA GLY A 331 -7.31 -3.37 -0.02
C GLY A 331 -6.58 -2.45 0.96
N ASN A 332 -7.08 -1.25 1.24
CA ASN A 332 -6.37 -0.26 2.05
C ASN A 332 -6.20 -0.70 3.51
N THR A 333 -4.99 -0.54 4.05
CA THR A 333 -4.64 -0.96 5.41
C THR A 333 -4.14 0.18 6.29
N TYR A 334 -3.61 1.26 5.69
CA TYR A 334 -3.13 2.43 6.44
C TYR A 334 -4.23 3.46 6.73
N LEU A 335 -4.28 3.93 7.96
CA LEU A 335 -5.30 4.82 8.54
C LEU A 335 -4.72 6.15 9.03
N GLY A 336 -3.41 6.38 8.84
CA GLY A 336 -2.74 7.57 9.35
C GLY A 336 -2.99 8.83 8.52
N ARG A 337 -2.08 9.81 8.64
CA ARG A 337 -2.28 11.16 8.06
C ARG A 337 -1.99 11.26 6.56
N LEU A 338 -1.30 10.28 5.99
CA LEU A 338 -1.06 10.21 4.55
C LEU A 338 -2.26 9.54 3.85
N PRO A 339 -2.38 9.66 2.51
CA PRO A 339 -3.40 8.91 1.78
C PRO A 339 -3.42 7.43 2.19
N SER A 340 -4.63 6.92 2.40
CA SER A 340 -4.82 5.53 2.80
C SER A 340 -4.41 4.62 1.66
N PHE A 341 -3.40 3.79 1.93
CA PHE A 341 -2.86 2.81 0.99
C PHE A 341 -2.91 1.41 1.59
N ARG A 342 -2.86 0.41 0.72
CA ARG A 342 -2.50 -0.96 1.07
C ARG A 342 -0.99 -1.04 1.24
N ILE A 343 -0.52 -1.30 2.45
CA ILE A 343 0.92 -1.43 2.75
C ILE A 343 1.25 -2.64 3.63
N ASP A 344 0.22 -3.33 4.14
CA ASP A 344 0.34 -4.55 4.93
C ASP A 344 -0.03 -5.76 4.07
N TYR A 345 0.85 -6.75 4.02
CA TYR A 345 0.74 -7.88 3.10
C TYR A 345 0.85 -9.23 3.83
N ILE A 346 0.15 -10.23 3.27
CA ILE A 346 0.37 -11.65 3.54
C ILE A 346 0.62 -12.31 2.19
N MET A 347 1.84 -12.80 1.98
CA MET A 347 2.25 -13.51 0.77
C MET A 347 2.72 -14.92 1.13
N HIS A 348 2.51 -15.88 0.25
CA HIS A 348 2.88 -17.27 0.51
C HIS A 348 3.41 -17.99 -0.72
N SER A 349 4.15 -19.08 -0.49
CA SER A 349 4.58 -19.98 -1.56
C SER A 349 3.38 -20.54 -2.35
N PRO A 350 3.54 -20.84 -3.66
CA PRO A 350 2.46 -21.33 -4.51
C PRO A 350 1.83 -22.68 -4.10
N ILE A 351 2.48 -23.42 -3.20
CA ILE A 351 1.97 -24.67 -2.62
C ILE A 351 0.74 -24.45 -1.73
N PHE A 352 0.49 -23.21 -1.31
CA PHE A 352 -0.74 -22.84 -0.61
C PHE A 352 -1.70 -22.10 -1.56
N ASP A 353 -2.99 -22.18 -1.26
CA ASP A 353 -4.01 -21.26 -1.73
C ASP A 353 -4.50 -20.39 -0.57
N GLY A 354 -4.66 -19.09 -0.83
CA GLY A 354 -5.28 -18.13 0.09
C GLY A 354 -6.80 -18.14 0.01
N TYR A 355 -7.43 -18.04 1.18
CA TYR A 355 -8.88 -17.90 1.36
C TYR A 355 -9.19 -16.93 2.49
N ASN A 356 -10.46 -16.50 2.57
CA ASN A 356 -11.01 -15.74 3.68
C ASN A 356 -10.18 -14.49 4.02
N PHE A 357 -9.55 -13.82 3.04
CA PHE A 357 -8.76 -12.63 3.34
C PHE A 357 -9.68 -11.52 3.86
N LYS A 358 -9.36 -11.00 5.05
CA LYS A 358 -10.10 -9.91 5.69
C LYS A 358 -9.16 -8.80 6.12
N ILE A 359 -9.64 -7.57 5.98
CA ILE A 359 -9.09 -6.35 6.57
C ILE A 359 -10.11 -5.91 7.60
N ASP A 360 -9.76 -5.91 8.90
CA ASP A 360 -10.72 -5.46 9.90
C ASP A 360 -10.59 -3.96 10.10
N HIS A 361 -11.67 -3.23 9.85
CA HIS A 361 -11.68 -1.78 9.96
C HIS A 361 -11.84 -1.29 11.42
N VAL A 362 -10.82 -1.55 12.25
CA VAL A 362 -10.72 -1.11 13.66
C VAL A 362 -9.63 -0.04 13.86
N ASP A 363 -9.79 0.86 14.83
CA ASP A 363 -8.93 2.03 15.07
C ASP A 363 -7.95 1.85 16.24
N TYR A 364 -7.60 0.61 16.57
CA TYR A 364 -6.69 0.28 17.68
C TYR A 364 -5.21 0.56 17.37
N SER A 365 -4.91 0.85 16.11
CA SER A 365 -3.62 1.27 15.54
C SER A 365 -3.90 2.21 14.36
N ASP A 366 -2.88 2.84 13.79
CA ASP A 366 -3.00 3.52 12.48
C ASP A 366 -2.88 2.57 11.29
N HIS A 367 -2.90 1.26 11.55
CA HIS A 367 -3.06 0.21 10.57
C HIS A 367 -4.31 -0.63 10.89
N TYR A 368 -4.90 -1.22 9.86
CA TYR A 368 -5.89 -2.28 10.00
C TYR A 368 -5.19 -3.64 10.03
N PRO A 369 -5.56 -4.55 10.94
CA PRO A 369 -5.06 -5.92 10.90
C PRO A 369 -5.56 -6.63 9.64
N VAL A 370 -4.69 -7.43 9.05
CA VAL A 370 -5.02 -8.29 7.90
C VAL A 370 -4.92 -9.75 8.31
N SER A 371 -5.81 -10.59 7.79
CA SER A 371 -5.79 -12.02 8.05
C SER A 371 -6.24 -12.83 6.84
N CYS A 372 -5.81 -14.09 6.76
CA CYS A 372 -6.27 -15.05 5.77
C CYS A 372 -6.18 -16.49 6.29
N THR A 373 -6.82 -17.40 5.58
CA THR A 373 -6.68 -18.85 5.76
C THR A 373 -5.82 -19.40 4.63
N LEU A 374 -4.78 -20.15 4.97
CA LEU A 374 -3.94 -20.85 4.00
C LEU A 374 -4.26 -22.34 4.00
N ILE A 375 -4.46 -22.89 2.81
CA ILE A 375 -4.68 -24.34 2.63
C ILE A 375 -3.58 -24.85 1.70
N ARG A 376 -2.85 -25.88 2.15
CA ARG A 376 -1.85 -26.55 1.32
C ARG A 376 -2.58 -27.33 0.22
N LYS A 377 -2.12 -27.19 -1.02
CA LYS A 377 -2.60 -27.97 -2.16
C LYS A 377 -2.24 -29.44 -1.97
N GLU A 378 -3.16 -30.31 -2.34
CA GLU A 378 -2.86 -31.73 -2.52
C GLU A 378 -1.97 -31.87 -3.76
N GLU A 379 -0.90 -32.66 -3.65
CA GLU A 379 0.04 -32.93 -4.76
C GLU A 379 -0.56 -33.85 -5.84
#